data_AF-A0A2A2S7T2-F1
#
_entry.id   AF-A0A2A2S7T2-F1
#
_cell.length_a   1.000
_cell.length_b   1.000
_cell.length_c   1.000
_cell.angle_alpha   90.00
_cell.angle_beta   90.00
_cell.angle_gamma   90.00
#
_symmetry.space_group_name_H-M   'P 1'
#
loop_
_entity.id
_entity.type
_entity.pdbx_description
1 polymer ?
#
loop_
_entity_poly.entity_id
_entity_poly.type
_entity_poly.pdbx_seq_one_letter_code
_entity_poly.pdbx_strand_id
1 'polypeptide(L)' 'MKIAGVPIISIILLVTCCARILIKILLPHAARSYSLFFDGILIGAVAYNFLDYMNIYLKARLNNSKQQ' A
#
# COMPACT_ATOMS: atom_id res chain seq x y z
N MET A 1 4.01 8.32 -5.55
CA MET A 1 3.54 8.63 -6.92
C MET A 1 2.01 8.58 -6.98
N LYS A 2 1.37 9.52 -7.68
CA LYS A 2 -0.10 9.60 -7.82
C LYS A 2 -0.46 9.47 -9.30
N ILE A 3 -1.47 8.68 -9.62
CA ILE A 3 -2.07 8.62 -10.96
C ILE A 3 -3.44 9.29 -10.82
N ALA A 4 -3.69 10.36 -11.58
CA ALA A 4 -4.94 11.15 -11.53
C ALA A 4 -5.33 11.64 -10.12
N GLY A 5 -4.34 11.96 -9.27
CA GLY A 5 -4.58 12.41 -7.89
C GLY A 5 -4.79 11.29 -6.86
N VAL A 6 -4.98 10.04 -7.30
CA VAL A 6 -5.14 8.87 -6.44
C VAL A 6 -3.76 8.27 -6.11
N PRO A 7 -3.49 7.93 -4.83
CA PRO A 7 -2.26 7.22 -4.48
C PRO A 7 -2.27 5.84 -5.13
N ILE A 8 -1.18 5.47 -5.81
CA ILE A 8 -1.05 4.14 -6.45
C ILE A 8 -1.25 3.01 -5.42
N ILE A 9 -0.81 3.22 -4.18
CA ILE A 9 -1.03 2.32 -3.03
C ILE A 9 -2.52 2.00 -2.84
N SER A 10 -3.39 3.01 -2.94
CA SER A 10 -4.84 2.82 -2.74
C SER A 10 -5.44 1.95 -3.84
N ILE A 11 -4.96 2.09 -5.08
CA ILE A 11 -5.40 1.25 -6.21
C ILE A 11 -4.93 -0.20 -5.99
N ILE A 12 -3.67 -0.39 -5.60
CA ILE A 12 -3.12 -1.72 -5.30
C ILE A 12 -3.88 -2.39 -4.16
N LEU A 13 -4.16 -1.66 -3.07
CA LEU A 13 -4.94 -2.16 -1.94
C LEU A 13 -6.36 -2.56 -2.34
N LEU A 14 -7.03 -1.75 -3.17
CA LEU A 14 -8.38 -2.03 -3.65
C LEU A 14 -8.42 -3.33 -4.47
N VAL A 15 -7.53 -3.46 -5.45
CA VAL A 15 -7.44 -4.65 -6.31
C VAL A 15 -7.13 -5.90 -5.48
N THR A 16 -6.20 -5.77 -4.53
CA THR A 16 -5.80 -6.86 -3.62
C THR A 16 -6.97 -7.30 -2.73
N CYS A 17 -7.76 -6.35 -2.23
CA CYS A 17 -8.95 -6.63 -1.43
C CYS A 17 -10.03 -7.34 -2.25
N CYS A 18 -10.32 -6.86 -3.46
CA CYS A 18 -11.26 -7.51 -4.37
C CYS A 18 -10.83 -8.95 -4.69
N ALA A 19 -9.54 -9.17 -4.99
CA ALA A 19 -9.00 -10.51 -5.23
C ALA A 19 -9.14 -11.42 -4.00
N ARG A 20 -8.87 -10.91 -2.79
CA ARG A 20 -9.02 -11.68 -1.54
C ARG A 20 -10.46 -12.12 -1.31
N ILE A 21 -11.43 -11.23 -1.54
CA ILE A 21 -12.86 -11.55 -1.43
C ILE A 21 -13.25 -12.59 -2.48
N LEU A 22 -12.81 -12.42 -3.73
CA LEU A 22 -13.11 -13.33 -4.84
C LEU A 22 -12.60 -14.76 -4.55
N ILE A 23 -11.35 -14.89 -4.07
CA ILE A 23 -10.77 -16.19 -3.70
C ILE A 23 -11.54 -16.80 -2.52
N LYS A 24 -11.93 -16.00 -1.53
CA LYS A 24 -12.71 -16.48 -0.39
C LYS A 24 -14.09 -17.03 -0.80
N ILE A 25 -14.70 -16.46 -1.85
CA ILE A 25 -16.00 -16.90 -2.37
C ILE A 25 -15.87 -18.10 -3.30
N LEU A 26 -14.95 -18.08 -4.29
CA LEU A 26 -14.82 -19.15 -5.27
C LEU A 26 -14.04 -20.38 -4.76
N LEU A 27 -12.97 -20.17 -3.97
CA LEU A 27 -12.09 -21.25 -3.49
C LEU A 27 -11.81 -21.12 -2.00
N PRO A 28 -12.82 -21.36 -1.13
CA PRO A 28 -12.67 -21.22 0.33
C PRO A 28 -11.59 -22.13 0.92
N HIS A 29 -11.34 -23.31 0.33
CA HIS A 29 -10.28 -24.22 0.78
C HIS A 29 -8.86 -23.69 0.46
N ALA A 30 -8.69 -22.99 -0.66
CA ALA A 30 -7.41 -22.41 -1.04
C ALA A 30 -7.17 -21.03 -0.41
N ALA A 31 -8.23 -20.35 0.04
CA ALA A 31 -8.15 -19.02 0.64
C ALA A 31 -7.18 -18.93 1.83
N ARG A 32 -7.00 -20.02 2.57
CA ARG A 32 -6.06 -20.10 3.70
C ARG A 32 -4.60 -20.14 3.25
N SER A 33 -4.31 -20.74 2.09
CA SER A 33 -2.96 -20.75 1.51
C SER A 33 -2.59 -19.40 0.90
N TYR A 34 -3.56 -18.72 0.29
CA TYR A 34 -3.35 -17.38 -0.29
C TYR A 34 -3.36 -16.25 0.76
N SER A 35 -3.73 -16.50 2.02
CA SER A 35 -3.78 -15.45 3.05
C SER A 35 -2.42 -14.81 3.29
N LEU A 36 -1.35 -15.62 3.35
CA LEU A 36 0.03 -15.15 3.50
C LEU A 36 0.47 -14.22 2.37
N PHE A 37 0.03 -14.49 1.14
CA PHE A 37 0.33 -13.63 -0.02
C PHE A 37 -0.36 -12.27 0.12
N PHE A 38 -1.65 -12.26 0.49
CA PHE A 38 -2.41 -11.02 0.71
C PHE A 38 -1.86 -10.19 1.87
N ASP A 39 -1.49 -10.85 2.97
CA ASP A 39 -0.92 -10.18 4.14
C ASP A 39 0.48 -9.61 3.82
N GLY A 40 1.27 -10.30 2.98
CA GLY A 40 2.54 -9.79 2.45
C GLY A 40 2.38 -8.52 1.61
N ILE A 41 1.38 -8.47 0.72
CA ILE A 41 1.06 -7.26 -0.05
C ILE A 41 0.65 -6.11 0.88
N LEU A 42 -0.13 -6.40 1.93
CA LEU A 42 -0.56 -5.41 2.91
C LEU A 42 0.64 -4.81 3.66
N ILE A 43 1.54 -5.67 4.17
CA ILE A 43 2.77 -5.25 4.86
C ILE A 43 3.65 -4.40 3.92
N GLY A 44 3.82 -4.82 2.67
CA GLY A 44 4.57 -4.07 1.67
C GLY A 44 3.97 -2.69 1.40
N ALA A 45 2.64 -2.60 1.30
CA ALA A 45 1.94 -1.33 1.11
C ALA A 45 2.12 -0.38 2.31
N VAL A 46 2.06 -0.90 3.55
CA VAL A 46 2.29 -0.12 4.77
C VAL A 46 3.75 0.37 4.83
N ALA A 47 4.72 -0.50 4.55
CA ALA A 47 6.14 -0.14 4.54
C ALA A 47 6.45 0.94 3.49
N TYR A 48 5.91 0.81 2.28
CA TYR A 48 6.09 1.82 1.24
C TYR A 48 5.44 3.16 1.62
N ASN A 49 4.25 3.15 2.25
CA ASN A 49 3.60 4.37 2.73
C ASN A 49 4.42 5.05 3.84
N PHE A 50 5.01 4.27 4.76
CA PHE A 50 5.90 4.80 5.80
C PHE A 50 7.13 5.49 5.20
N LEU A 51 7.75 4.89 4.18
CA LEU A 51 8.89 5.49 3.46
C LEU A 51 8.50 6.77 2.71
N ASP A 52 7.32 6.79 2.06
CA ASP A 52 6.82 7.99 1.37
C ASP A 52 6.59 9.14 2.37
N TYR A 53 5.99 8.84 3.53
CA TYR A 53 5.83 9.81 4.62
C TYR A 53 7.17 10.32 5.16
N MET A 54 8.15 9.43 5.39
CA MET A 54 9.50 9.85 5.80
C MET A 54 10.14 10.77 4.77
N ASN A 55 9.99 10.49 3.48
CA ASN A 55 10.52 11.31 2.40
C ASN A 55 9.87 12.71 2.38
N ILE A 56 8.55 12.78 2.53
CA ILE A 56 7.82 14.06 2.65
C ILE A 56 8.31 14.85 3.87
N TYR A 57 8.45 14.19 5.02
CA TYR A 57 8.93 14.82 6.25
C TYR A 57 10.36 15.36 6.11
N LEU A 58 11.28 14.56 5.56
CA LEU A 58 12.66 14.97 5.32
C LEU A 58 12.75 16.13 4.32
N LYS A 59 11.96 16.09 3.24
CA LYS A 59 11.87 17.20 2.29
C LYS A 59 11.35 18.46 2.96
N ALA A 60 10.30 18.37 3.78
CA ALA A 60 9.77 19.53 4.51
C ALA A 60 10.81 20.13 5.47
N ARG A 61 11.56 19.28 6.19
CA ARG A 61 12.65 19.72 7.08
C ARG A 61 13.78 20.41 6.33
N LEU A 62 14.22 19.84 5.21
CA LEU A 62 15.26 20.44 4.36
C LEU A 62 14.81 21.76 3.72
N ASN A 63 13.53 21.89 3.35
CA ASN A 63 13.00 23.10 2.74
C ASN A 63 12.89 24.24 3.77
N ASN A 64 12.42 23.94 4.99
CA ASN A 64 12.40 24.92 6.09
C ASN A 64 13.80 25.39 6.48
N SER A 65 14.80 24.49 6.43
CA SER A 65 16.20 24.84 6.75
C SER A 65 16.90 25.66 5.67
N LYS A 66 16.34 25.76 4.46
CA LYS A 66 16.86 26.60 3.36
C LYS A 66 16.16 27.97 3.28
N GLN A 67 15.03 28.13 3.96
CA GLN A 67 14.29 29.39 4.04
C GLN A 67 14.68 30.24 5.26
N GLN A 68 15.42 29.68 6.23
CA GLN A 68 16.18 30.44 7.22
C GLN A 68 17.54 30.83 6.67
#